data_AF-A0AA38ZLI2-F1
#
_entry.id   AF-A0AA38ZLI2-F1
#
_cell.length_a   1.000
_cell.length_b   1.000
_cell.length_c   1.000
_cell.angle_alpha   90.00
_cell.angle_beta   90.00
_cell.angle_gamma   90.00
#
_symmetry.space_group_name_H-M   'P 1'
#
loop_
_entity.id
_entity.type
_entity.pdbx_description
1 polymer ?
#
loop_
_entity_poly.entity_id
_entity_poly.type
_entity_poly.pdbx_seq_one_letter_code
_entity_poly.pdbx_strand_id
1 'polypeptide(L)' 'MAPYISKSPRIAYLNYKDLDIASIWGVKYFKNNFNRLVQVKASVDPMNFFRNEQSISPVLVPWWKKRGN' A
#
# COMPACT_ATOMS: atom_id res chain seq x y z
N MET A 1 -17.51 24.36 9.50
CA MET A 1 -17.96 22.99 9.13
C MET A 1 -16.78 22.05 9.20
N ALA A 2 -16.89 20.93 9.93
CA ALA A 2 -15.83 19.93 10.01
C ALA A 2 -16.00 18.89 8.88
N PRO A 3 -14.93 18.46 8.20
CA PRO A 3 -15.05 17.45 7.14
C PRO A 3 -15.39 16.08 7.76
N TYR A 4 -16.50 15.49 7.31
CA TYR A 4 -17.01 14.17 7.74
C TYR A 4 -16.27 13.05 6.98
N ILE A 5 -14.98 12.90 7.28
CA ILE A 5 -14.11 11.90 6.66
C ILE A 5 -13.34 11.17 7.76
N SER A 6 -13.09 9.87 7.56
CA SER A 6 -12.25 9.06 8.43
C SER A 6 -10.84 9.68 8.57
N LYS A 7 -10.43 9.95 9.81
CA LYS A 7 -9.08 10.42 10.15
C LYS A 7 -8.38 9.34 10.98
N SER A 8 -7.18 8.97 10.56
CA SER A 8 -6.26 8.04 11.25
C SER A 8 -6.71 6.56 11.39
N PRO A 9 -6.56 5.73 10.33
CA PRO A 9 -6.12 6.07 8.98
C PRO A 9 -7.30 6.51 8.09
N ARG A 10 -7.02 7.44 7.16
CA ARG A 10 -7.96 7.71 6.05
C ARG A 10 -8.11 6.43 5.24
N ILE A 11 -9.32 5.89 5.22
CA ILE A 11 -9.66 4.67 4.48
C ILE A 11 -9.79 5.05 3.00
N ALA A 12 -9.23 4.22 2.12
CA ALA A 12 -9.35 4.36 0.69
C ALA A 12 -9.63 2.98 0.07
N TYR A 13 -10.34 2.96 -1.05
CA TYR A 13 -10.74 1.75 -1.76
C TYR A 13 -9.93 1.61 -3.03
N LEU A 14 -9.38 0.41 -3.28
CA LEU A 14 -8.37 0.18 -4.33
C LEU A 14 -8.81 0.64 -5.72
N ASN A 15 -10.12 0.55 -6.04
CA ASN A 15 -10.61 0.95 -7.37
C ASN A 15 -10.76 2.47 -7.53
N TYR A 16 -10.68 3.25 -6.45
CA TYR A 16 -10.55 4.71 -6.52
C TYR A 16 -9.08 5.08 -6.38
N LYS A 17 -8.40 5.23 -7.51
CA LYS A 17 -6.97 5.53 -7.58
C LYS A 17 -6.69 6.93 -6.99
N ASP A 18 -6.12 6.96 -5.79
CA ASP A 18 -5.63 8.19 -5.15
C ASP A 18 -4.09 8.19 -5.10
N LEU A 19 -3.48 8.82 -6.12
CA LEU A 19 -2.03 8.83 -6.31
C LEU A 19 -1.29 9.57 -5.19
N ASP A 20 -1.91 10.58 -4.58
CA ASP A 20 -1.30 11.37 -3.50
C ASP A 20 -1.09 10.55 -2.22
N ILE A 21 -1.79 9.41 -2.09
CA ILE A 21 -1.71 8.52 -0.93
C ILE A 21 -0.67 7.38 -1.14
N ALA A 22 -0.11 7.24 -2.36
CA ALA A 22 0.67 6.07 -2.81
C ALA A 22 2.03 5.83 -2.12
N SER A 23 2.50 6.69 -1.20
CA SER A 23 3.76 6.46 -0.47
C SER A 23 3.59 5.62 0.81
N ILE A 24 2.45 5.75 1.52
CA ILE A 24 2.18 5.13 2.84
C ILE A 24 0.78 4.49 2.84
N TRP A 25 0.52 3.57 1.92
CA TRP A 25 -0.85 3.09 1.66
C TRP A 25 -1.08 1.59 1.92
N GLY A 26 -0.09 0.72 1.73
CA GLY A 26 -0.31 -0.74 1.80
C GLY A 26 -1.08 -1.21 3.04
N VAL A 27 -0.70 -0.70 4.23
CA VAL A 27 -1.39 -1.01 5.49
C VAL A 27 -2.72 -0.23 5.65
N LYS A 28 -2.90 0.94 5.02
CA LYS A 28 -4.18 1.68 5.07
C LYS A 28 -5.28 1.01 4.25
N TYR A 29 -4.93 0.46 3.08
CA TYR A 29 -5.88 -0.22 2.20
C TYR A 29 -6.16 -1.65 2.66
N PHE A 30 -5.12 -2.39 3.05
CA PHE A 30 -5.26 -3.82 3.34
C PHE A 30 -5.22 -4.18 4.82
N LYS A 31 -4.91 -3.23 5.72
CA LYS A 31 -4.81 -3.46 7.18
C LYS A 31 -3.97 -4.71 7.47
N ASN A 32 -4.50 -5.65 8.26
CA ASN A 32 -3.84 -6.92 8.58
C ASN A 32 -3.62 -7.85 7.37
N ASN A 33 -4.31 -7.64 6.24
CA ASN A 33 -4.17 -8.47 5.06
C ASN A 33 -2.91 -8.13 4.24
N PHE A 34 -2.28 -6.98 4.49
CA PHE A 34 -1.11 -6.54 3.74
C PHE A 34 0.02 -7.58 3.76
N ASN A 35 0.31 -8.16 4.92
CA ASN A 35 1.39 -9.14 5.06
C ASN A 35 1.14 -10.42 4.25
N ARG A 36 -0.11 -10.91 4.21
CA ARG A 36 -0.47 -12.08 3.39
C ARG A 36 -0.35 -11.76 1.91
N LEU A 37 -0.75 -10.56 1.49
CA LEU A 37 -0.65 -10.14 0.09
C LEU A 37 0.81 -9.99 -0.37
N VAL A 38 1.70 -9.48 0.50
CA VAL A 38 3.14 -9.42 0.20
C VAL A 38 3.72 -10.83 0.02
N GLN A 39 3.34 -11.78 0.89
CA GLN A 39 3.78 -13.18 0.76
C GLN A 39 3.30 -13.80 -0.56
N VAL A 40 2.02 -13.65 -0.90
CA VAL A 40 1.48 -14.16 -2.16
C VAL A 40 2.17 -13.50 -3.36
N LYS A 41 2.40 -12.17 -3.31
CA LYS A 41 3.10 -11.45 -4.37
C LYS A 41 4.53 -11.96 -4.54
N ALA A 42 5.24 -12.23 -3.44
CA ALA A 42 6.59 -12.79 -3.47
C ALA A 42 6.63 -14.21 -4.04
N SER A 43 5.62 -15.03 -3.78
CA SER A 43 5.53 -16.40 -4.32
C SER A 43 5.12 -16.44 -5.80
N VAL A 44 4.17 -15.59 -6.21
CA VAL A 44 3.59 -15.61 -7.56
C VAL A 44 4.39 -14.76 -8.55
N ASP A 45 4.97 -13.66 -8.09
CA ASP A 45 5.75 -12.74 -8.93
C ASP A 45 7.02 -12.25 -8.21
N PRO A 46 8.03 -13.13 -8.05
CA PRO A 46 9.27 -12.79 -7.34
C PRO A 46 10.04 -11.64 -8.01
N MET A 47 9.97 -11.54 -9.34
CA MET A 47 10.65 -10.52 -10.14
C MET A 47 9.88 -9.19 -10.19
N ASN A 48 8.70 -9.13 -9.57
CA ASN A 48 7.81 -7.97 -9.57
C ASN A 48 7.49 -7.45 -10.98
N PHE A 49 7.27 -8.35 -11.94
CA PHE A 49 6.96 -8.02 -13.32
C PHE A 49 5.63 -7.26 -13.42
N PHE A 50 4.61 -7.70 -12.67
CA PHE A 50 3.29 -7.06 -12.65
C PHE A 50 3.26 -5.94 -11.61
N ARG A 51 3.68 -4.73 -12.01
CA ARG A 51 3.77 -3.56 -11.12
C ARG A 51 3.09 -2.33 -11.70
N ASN A 52 2.58 -1.49 -10.80
CA ASN A 52 2.08 -0.14 -11.07
C ASN A 52 2.42 0.78 -9.89
N GLU A 53 2.04 2.06 -9.96
CA GLU A 53 2.34 3.08 -8.94
C GLU A 53 1.80 2.73 -7.54
N GLN A 54 0.75 1.91 -7.46
CA GLN A 54 0.15 1.38 -6.23
C GLN A 54 0.23 -0.15 -6.20
N SER A 55 1.36 -0.72 -6.62
CA SER A 55 1.55 -2.18 -6.54
C SER A 55 2.17 -2.57 -5.20
N ILE A 56 1.76 -3.74 -4.71
CA ILE A 56 2.35 -4.35 -3.53
C ILE A 56 3.75 -4.82 -3.92
N SER A 57 4.77 -4.38 -3.19
CA SER A 57 6.14 -4.86 -3.40
C SER A 57 6.28 -6.28 -2.84
N PRO A 58 6.94 -7.23 -3.56
CA PRO A 58 7.24 -8.56 -3.02
C PRO A 58 8.27 -8.51 -1.88
N VAL A 59 8.99 -7.40 -1.73
CA VAL A 59 9.92 -7.15 -0.63
C VAL A 59 9.22 -6.31 0.43
N LEU A 60 9.18 -6.80 1.68
CA LEU A 60 8.84 -5.99 2.84
C LEU A 60 9.94 -4.93 3.05
N VAL A 61 9.81 -3.78 2.41
CA VAL A 61 10.59 -2.60 2.78
C VAL A 61 9.93 -1.97 4.00
N PRO A 62 10.61 -1.91 5.16
CA PRO A 62 10.09 -1.17 6.30
C PRO A 62 9.78 0.27 5.87
N TRP A 63 8.64 0.79 6.30
CA TRP A 63 8.17 2.13 5.95
C TRP A 63 9.17 3.25 6.27
N TRP A 64 10.09 3.05 7.23
CA TRP A 64 11.19 4.00 7.53
C TRP A 64 12.24 4.06 6.41
N LYS A 65 12.41 3.01 5.61
CA LYS A 65 13.45 2.92 4.58
C LYS A 65 13.04 3.61 3.27
N LYS A 66 11.76 3.97 3.14
CA LYS A 66 11.22 4.76 2.00
C LYS A 66 11.32 6.29 2.20
N ARG A 67 11.80 6.78 3.35
CA ARG A 67 11.89 8.22 3.68
C ARG A 67 13.31 8.81 3.55
N GLY A 68 14.23 8.10 2.90
CA GLY A 68 15.58 8.60 2.62
C GLY A 68 15.77 8.85 1.13
N ASN A 69 15.38 10.05 0.68
CA ASN A 69 15.95 10.87 -0.40
C ASN A 69 15.19 12.19 -0.42
#